data_AF-A0A6G9H4M1-F1
#
_entry.id   AF-A0A6G9H4M1-F1
#
_cell.length_a   1.000
_cell.length_b   1.000
_cell.length_c   1.000
_cell.angle_alpha   90.00
_cell.angle_beta   90.00
_cell.angle_gamma   90.00
#
_symmetry.space_group_name_H-M   'P 1'
#
loop_
_entity.id
_entity.type
_entity.pdbx_description
1 polymer ?
#
loop_
_entity_poly.entity_id
_entity_poly.type
_entity_poly.pdbx_seq_one_letter_code
_entity_poly.pdbx_strand_id
1 'polypeptide(L)' 'MGPTPDAQDQPSDDLGAYVGLDADDAGNRARRRGWTTVRSVPPGAIITMEYVVGRINFEVAHGRVVRCWRG' A
#
# COMPACT_ATOMS: atom_id res chain seq x y z
N MET A 1 -19.81 9.67 -23.18
CA MET A 1 -18.94 8.86 -22.29
C MET A 1 -18.67 9.69 -21.05
N GLY A 2 -19.33 9.41 -19.92
CA GLY A 2 -19.02 10.05 -18.64
C GLY A 2 -17.82 9.37 -17.99
N PRO A 3 -17.05 10.04 -17.12
CA PRO A 3 -15.89 9.44 -16.49
C PRO A 3 -16.33 8.27 -15.60
N THR A 4 -15.75 7.10 -15.84
CA THR A 4 -15.96 5.90 -15.02
C THR A 4 -15.52 6.18 -13.57
N PRO A 5 -16.35 5.97 -12.54
CA PRO A 5 -16.02 6.35 -11.16
C PRO A 5 -14.79 5.62 -10.57
N ASP A 6 -14.36 4.50 -11.12
CA ASP A 6 -13.46 3.56 -10.42
C ASP A 6 -11.98 3.98 -10.37
N ALA A 7 -11.54 4.94 -11.20
CA ALA A 7 -10.14 5.36 -11.24
C ALA A 7 -9.79 6.51 -10.27
N GLN A 8 -10.79 7.14 -9.63
CA GLN A 8 -10.61 8.32 -8.79
C GLN A 8 -10.28 7.99 -7.33
N ASP A 9 -10.58 6.77 -6.87
CA ASP A 9 -10.52 6.44 -5.43
C ASP A 9 -9.18 5.86 -4.96
N GLN A 10 -8.29 5.48 -5.88
CA GLN A 10 -6.96 4.98 -5.54
C GLN A 10 -5.86 5.97 -5.95
N PRO A 11 -4.87 6.24 -5.08
CA PRO A 11 -3.71 7.01 -5.45
C PRO A 11 -2.99 6.39 -6.67
N SER A 12 -2.74 7.22 -7.68
CA SER A 12 -1.80 6.88 -8.74
C SER A 12 -0.38 7.10 -8.20
N ASP A 13 0.15 6.06 -7.57
CA ASP A 13 1.43 6.10 -6.86
C ASP A 13 2.32 4.91 -7.22
N ASP A 14 3.64 5.11 -7.14
CA ASP A 14 4.63 4.08 -7.44
C ASP A 14 4.90 3.22 -6.20
N LEU A 15 4.41 1.99 -6.23
CA LEU A 15 4.60 1.01 -5.15
C LEU A 15 6.07 0.61 -4.97
N GLY A 16 6.87 0.65 -6.04
CA GLY A 16 8.30 0.31 -5.99
C GLY A 16 9.08 1.28 -5.11
N ALA A 17 8.62 2.53 -5.00
CA ALA A 17 9.27 3.58 -4.24
C ALA A 17 9.18 3.41 -2.71
N TYR A 18 8.45 2.39 -2.23
CA TYR A 18 8.35 2.04 -0.81
C TYR A 18 9.34 0.94 -0.40
N VAL A 19 9.83 0.14 -1.34
CA VAL A 19 10.73 -0.99 -1.04
C VAL A 19 12.07 -0.46 -0.51
N GLY A 20 12.54 -1.06 0.58
CA GLY A 20 13.78 -0.67 1.29
C GLY A 20 13.59 0.41 2.35
N LEU A 21 12.46 1.15 2.34
CA LEU A 21 12.14 2.11 3.39
C LEU A 21 11.86 1.41 4.72
N ASP A 22 12.10 2.14 5.80
CA ASP A 22 11.54 1.79 7.11
C ASP A 22 10.00 1.77 7.05
N ALA A 23 9.37 0.84 7.78
CA ALA A 23 7.93 0.65 7.74
C ALA A 23 7.14 1.88 8.20
N ASP A 24 7.64 2.62 9.18
CA ASP A 24 6.96 3.83 9.68
C ASP A 24 7.08 4.98 8.68
N ASP A 25 8.27 5.16 8.10
CA ASP A 25 8.49 6.14 7.03
C ASP A 25 7.66 5.85 5.78
N ALA A 26 7.59 4.57 5.39
CA ALA A 26 6.75 4.10 4.30
C ALA A 26 5.27 4.40 4.57
N GLY A 27 4.79 4.11 5.78
CA GLY A 27 3.39 4.38 6.17
C GLY A 27 3.05 5.87 6.20
N ASN A 28 3.96 6.71 6.69
CA ASN A 28 3.79 8.16 6.68
C ASN A 28 3.78 8.72 5.26
N ARG A 29 4.69 8.23 4.41
CA ARG A 29 4.74 8.60 2.98
C ARG A 29 3.45 8.18 2.26
N ALA A 30 2.96 6.97 2.51
CA ALA A 30 1.74 6.47 1.89
C ALA A 30 0.54 7.35 2.23
N ARG A 31 0.35 7.70 3.51
CA ARG A 31 -0.72 8.61 3.93
C ARG A 31 -0.64 9.97 3.24
N ARG A 32 0.57 10.54 3.11
CA ARG A 32 0.78 11.79 2.36
C ARG A 32 0.49 11.68 0.86
N ARG A 33 0.59 10.47 0.30
CA ARG A 33 0.28 10.17 -1.11
C ARG A 33 -1.21 9.86 -1.33
N GLY A 34 -2.03 9.90 -0.28
CA GLY A 34 -3.48 9.69 -0.37
C GLY A 34 -3.94 8.27 -0.03
N TRP A 35 -3.04 7.38 0.41
CA TRP A 35 -3.45 6.07 0.91
C TRP A 35 -4.16 6.23 2.26
N THR A 36 -5.42 5.82 2.34
CA THR A 36 -6.25 5.95 3.54
C THR A 36 -6.00 4.83 4.53
N THR A 37 -5.67 3.64 4.02
CA THR A 37 -5.40 2.46 4.84
C THR A 37 -4.01 1.90 4.52
N VAL A 38 -3.18 1.75 5.55
CA VAL A 38 -1.83 1.15 5.43
C VAL A 38 -1.79 -0.07 6.34
N ARG A 39 -1.47 -1.23 5.78
CA ARG A 39 -1.30 -2.48 6.54
C ARG A 39 0.10 -3.04 6.35
N SER A 40 0.76 -3.39 7.45
CA SER A 40 2.03 -4.12 7.44
C SER A 40 1.80 -5.58 7.82
N VAL A 41 2.42 -6.50 7.08
CA VAL A 41 2.35 -7.94 7.32
C VAL A 41 3.75 -8.57 7.34
N PRO A 42 3.97 -9.68 8.06
CA PRO A 42 5.24 -10.38 8.02
C PRO A 42 5.45 -11.09 6.66
N PRO A 43 6.70 -11.46 6.33
CA PRO A 43 7.01 -12.18 5.09
C PRO A 43 6.27 -13.51 5.00
N GLY A 44 5.70 -13.79 3.83
CA GLY A 44 4.95 -15.02 3.57
C GLY A 44 3.56 -15.09 4.21
N ALA A 45 3.06 -13.99 4.79
CA ALA A 45 1.71 -13.96 5.34
C ALA A 45 0.65 -14.24 4.25
N ILE A 46 -0.16 -15.27 4.48
CA ILE A 46 -1.35 -15.54 3.66
C ILE A 46 -2.49 -14.68 4.21
N ILE A 47 -2.85 -13.65 3.45
CA ILE A 47 -3.96 -12.75 3.77
C ILE A 47 -5.15 -13.02 2.85
N THR A 48 -6.35 -12.85 3.38
CA THR A 48 -7.57 -12.85 2.57
C THR A 48 -7.54 -11.70 1.56
N MET A 49 -8.02 -11.99 0.35
CA MET A 49 -8.10 -11.05 -0.77
C MET A 49 -9.28 -10.07 -0.66
N GLU A 50 -9.74 -9.75 0.54
CA GLU A 50 -10.75 -8.70 0.71
C GLU A 50 -10.17 -7.41 0.13
N TYR A 51 -10.79 -6.84 -0.89
CA TYR A 51 -10.33 -5.59 -1.49
C TYR A 51 -10.87 -4.40 -0.70
N VAL A 52 -10.00 -3.48 -0.29
CA VAL A 52 -10.38 -2.26 0.42
C VAL A 52 -9.84 -1.06 -0.33
N VAL A 53 -10.73 -0.24 -0.87
CA VAL A 53 -10.32 0.96 -1.64
C VAL A 53 -9.40 1.85 -0.82
N GLY A 54 -8.34 2.37 -1.45
CA GLY A 54 -7.34 3.19 -0.78
C GLY A 54 -6.42 2.43 0.18
N ARG A 55 -6.38 1.08 0.13
CA ARG A 55 -5.46 0.27 0.93
C ARG A 55 -4.18 -0.08 0.19
N ILE A 56 -3.08 0.15 0.89
CA ILE A 56 -1.75 -0.36 0.54
C ILE A 56 -1.28 -1.34 1.60
N ASN A 57 -0.63 -2.41 1.15
CA ASN A 57 -0.06 -3.43 1.99
C ASN A 57 1.46 -3.43 1.83
N PHE A 58 2.16 -3.52 2.95
CA PHE A 58 3.59 -3.71 3.02
C PHE A 58 3.89 -5.08 3.61
N GLU A 59 4.74 -5.84 2.94
CA GLU A 59 5.46 -6.94 3.57
C GLU A 59 6.73 -6.38 4.19
N VAL A 60 6.90 -6.58 5.49
CA VAL A 60 7.98 -5.96 6.26
C VAL A 60 8.87 -7.05 6.84
N ALA A 61 10.16 -6.99 6.52
CA ALA A 61 11.19 -7.83 7.12
C ALA A 61 12.23 -6.94 7.81
N HIS A 62 12.58 -7.26 9.06
CA HIS A 62 13.55 -6.50 9.84
C HIS A 62 13.26 -4.98 9.89
N GLY A 63 11.98 -4.61 10.01
CA GLY A 63 11.53 -3.22 10.04
C GLY A 63 11.50 -2.51 8.68
N ARG A 64 11.92 -3.17 7.59
CA ARG A 64 11.94 -2.60 6.24
C ARG A 64 10.93 -3.24 5.31
N VAL A 65 10.36 -2.44 4.42
CA VAL A 65 9.47 -2.92 3.37
C VAL A 65 10.27 -3.73 2.36
N VAL A 66 9.90 -5.00 2.17
CA VAL A 66 10.50 -5.89 1.16
C VAL A 66 9.58 -6.11 -0.04
N ARG A 67 8.28 -5.91 0.13
CA ARG A 67 7.28 -5.99 -0.94
C ARG A 67 6.13 -5.03 -0.66
N CYS A 68 5.52 -4.50 -1.72
CA CYS A 68 4.39 -3.59 -1.63
C CYS A 68 3.31 -3.96 -2.65
N TRP A 69 2.04 -3.97 -2.24
CA TRP A 69 0.92 -4.21 -3.16
C TRP A 69 -0.35 -3.47 -2.73
N ARG A 70 -1.18 -3.14 -3.71
CA ARG A 70 -2.55 -2.68 -3.50
C ARG A 70 -3.40 -3.81 -2.96
N GLY A 71 -4.33 -3.50 -2.07
CA GLY A 71 -5.36 -4.48 -1.69
C GLY A 71 -6.59 -3.79 -1.21
#